data_AF-A0A963J889-F1
#
_entry.id   AF-A0A963J889-F1
#
_cell.length_a   1.000
_cell.length_b   1.000
_cell.length_c   1.000
_cell.angle_alpha   90.00
_cell.angle_beta   90.00
_cell.angle_gamma   90.00
#
_symmetry.space_group_name_H-M   'P 1'
#
loop_
_entity.id
_entity.type
_entity.pdbx_description
1 polymer ?
#
loop_
_entity_poly.entity_id
_entity_poly.type
_entity_poly.pdbx_seq_one_letter_code
_entity_poly.pdbx_strand_id
1 'polypeptide(L)'
;MNKTLPQGARFARMSSIVAVTALSLGLAACDKAQEPPTAGQRLDSAIQKTDQAAEDAKIKAEQALQATENKLDQGAAKAESAAKDAGESIKNAANSAASLADDASITARISAELAKDPDLSAIKIDVDTKDGAVRLSGPAPSEAAKERASTLAKSVEGVTSVQNELVVGKS
;
A
#
# COMPACT_ATOMS: atom_id res chain seq x y z
N MET A 1 -38.02 -17.86 13.31
CA MET A 1 -38.97 -16.91 12.69
C MET A 1 -38.42 -15.49 12.79
N ASN A 2 -38.76 -14.62 11.84
CA ASN A 2 -38.62 -13.15 11.85
C ASN A 2 -37.17 -12.59 11.73
N LYS A 3 -36.89 -11.51 10.97
CA LYS A 3 -37.73 -10.70 10.05
C LYS A 3 -36.86 -9.85 9.08
N THR A 4 -37.25 -9.77 7.81
CA THR A 4 -37.15 -8.63 6.84
C THR A 4 -35.86 -7.81 6.62
N LEU A 5 -35.48 -7.69 5.33
CA LEU A 5 -34.56 -6.71 4.71
C LEU A 5 -35.14 -5.27 4.72
N PRO A 6 -34.32 -4.21 4.47
CA PRO A 6 -34.09 -3.69 3.10
C PRO A 6 -32.59 -3.40 2.80
N GLN A 7 -32.06 -3.60 1.58
CA GLN A 7 -32.29 -2.86 0.32
C GLN A 7 -31.87 -1.38 0.34
N GLY A 8 -30.71 -1.08 -0.26
CA GLY A 8 -30.52 0.09 -1.13
C GLY A 8 -29.90 1.37 -0.54
N ALA A 9 -28.64 1.64 -0.89
CA ALA A 9 -28.22 2.97 -1.36
C ALA A 9 -26.95 2.83 -2.23
N ARG A 10 -27.00 3.36 -3.46
CA ARG A 10 -25.89 3.31 -4.41
C ARG A 10 -24.95 4.47 -4.07
N PHE A 11 -23.73 4.19 -3.59
CA PHE A 11 -22.72 5.23 -3.38
C PHE A 11 -22.31 5.81 -4.74
N ALA A 12 -22.96 6.92 -5.11
CA ALA A 12 -22.56 7.72 -6.25
C ALA A 12 -21.16 8.28 -5.99
N ARG A 13 -20.22 7.95 -6.88
CA ARG A 13 -18.91 8.61 -6.94
C ARG A 13 -19.13 10.07 -7.30
N MET A 14 -19.20 10.95 -6.31
CA MET A 14 -19.25 12.38 -6.53
C MET A 14 -17.84 12.95 -6.38
N SER A 15 -17.19 13.17 -7.53
CA SER A 15 -15.82 13.65 -7.60
C SER A 15 -15.63 14.98 -6.87
N SER A 16 -14.49 15.10 -6.20
CA SER A 16 -13.96 16.34 -5.65
C SER A 16 -13.84 17.42 -6.73
N ILE A 17 -14.48 18.57 -6.52
CA ILE A 17 -13.96 19.85 -7.00
C ILE A 17 -14.01 20.82 -5.81
N VAL A 18 -12.83 21.13 -5.28
CA VAL A 18 -12.66 22.13 -4.23
C VAL A 18 -12.75 23.51 -4.88
N ALA A 19 -13.88 24.20 -4.68
CA ALA A 19 -14.02 25.61 -5.00
C ALA A 19 -13.88 26.44 -3.72
N VAL A 20 -12.66 26.91 -3.43
CA VAL A 20 -12.44 27.95 -2.41
C VAL A 20 -12.84 29.28 -3.03
N THR A 21 -14.12 29.62 -2.96
CA THR A 21 -14.61 30.97 -3.26
C THR A 21 -14.72 31.77 -1.97
N ALA A 22 -14.01 32.89 -1.91
CA ALA A 22 -13.97 33.77 -0.75
C ALA A 22 -15.38 34.26 -0.39
N LEU A 23 -15.78 34.07 0.87
CA LEU A 23 -17.11 34.44 1.37
C LEU A 23 -17.16 35.94 1.71
N SER A 24 -17.06 36.80 0.68
CA SER A 24 -17.31 38.24 0.80
C SER A 24 -18.82 38.51 0.86
N LEU A 25 -19.44 38.19 1.99
CA LEU A 25 -20.82 38.60 2.30
C LEU A 25 -20.84 40.07 2.72
N GLY A 26 -21.06 40.95 1.74
CA GLY A 26 -21.35 42.36 2.00
C GLY A 26 -22.69 42.50 2.71
N LEU A 27 -22.69 43.10 3.89
CA LEU A 27 -23.90 43.35 4.68
C LEU A 27 -24.38 44.80 4.49
N ALA A 28 -25.14 45.04 3.43
CA ALA A 28 -25.75 46.34 3.13
C ALA A 28 -27.13 46.20 2.47
N ALA A 29 -28.04 47.13 2.78
CA ALA A 29 -29.48 47.19 2.42
C ALA A 29 -30.38 46.15 3.13
N CYS A 30 -31.65 46.40 3.53
CA CYS A 30 -32.54 47.59 3.69
C CYS A 30 -33.83 47.11 4.44
N ASP A 31 -34.81 47.88 4.97
CA ASP A 31 -35.08 49.32 5.24
C ASP A 31 -36.26 49.38 6.27
N LYS A 32 -36.60 50.58 6.79
CA LYS A 32 -37.92 51.03 7.32
C LYS A 32 -38.55 50.48 8.63
N ALA A 33 -38.46 51.34 9.65
CA ALA A 33 -39.56 51.98 10.42
C ALA A 33 -40.77 51.19 10.96
N GLN A 34 -40.98 51.24 12.29
CA GLN A 34 -42.15 51.90 12.94
C GLN A 34 -41.96 51.98 14.49
N GLU A 35 -41.90 53.21 15.02
CA GLU A 35 -42.20 53.71 16.40
C GLU A 35 -41.65 53.03 17.70
N PRO A 36 -41.43 53.82 18.79
CA PRO A 36 -40.63 53.36 19.94
C PRO A 36 -41.46 52.84 21.14
N PRO A 37 -41.13 51.67 21.73
CA PRO A 37 -41.56 51.33 23.09
C PRO A 37 -40.75 52.14 24.12
N THR A 38 -41.46 52.66 25.13
CA THR A 38 -40.97 53.59 26.15
C THR A 38 -39.85 53.02 27.05
N ALA A 39 -39.02 53.92 27.59
CA ALA A 39 -37.71 53.62 28.17
C ALA A 39 -37.69 52.81 29.48
N GLY A 40 -38.84 52.35 30.01
CA GLY A 40 -38.95 51.79 31.36
C GLY A 40 -38.77 50.27 31.52
N GLN A 41 -38.90 49.48 30.45
CA GLN A 41 -38.93 48.00 30.54
C GLN A 41 -37.83 47.28 29.76
N ARG A 42 -36.83 48.01 29.24
CA ARG A 42 -35.82 47.43 28.32
C ARG A 42 -34.49 47.08 29.00
N LEU A 43 -34.22 47.54 30.22
CA LEU A 43 -32.90 47.43 30.85
C LEU A 43 -32.63 46.02 31.39
N ASP A 44 -33.55 45.46 32.19
CA ASP A 44 -33.43 44.09 32.74
C ASP A 44 -33.41 42.99 31.68
N SER A 45 -34.08 43.22 30.54
CA SER A 45 -34.14 42.28 29.41
C SER A 45 -32.94 42.34 28.46
N ALA A 46 -32.08 43.36 28.58
CA ALA A 46 -30.90 43.51 27.73
C ALA A 46 -29.68 42.77 28.31
N ILE A 47 -29.41 42.95 29.60
CA ILE A 47 -28.23 42.39 30.27
C ILE A 47 -28.30 40.85 30.32
N GLN A 48 -29.47 40.29 30.62
CA GLN A 48 -29.63 38.82 30.71
C GLN A 48 -29.51 38.11 29.35
N LYS A 49 -29.75 38.81 28.24
CA LYS A 49 -29.56 38.27 26.87
C LYS A 49 -28.15 38.43 26.33
N THR A 50 -27.34 39.33 26.89
CA THR A 50 -25.93 39.48 26.51
C THR A 50 -25.03 38.44 27.17
N ASP A 51 -25.29 38.04 28.42
CA ASP A 51 -24.55 36.94 29.07
C ASP A 51 -24.81 35.59 28.37
N GLN A 52 -26.08 35.24 28.13
CA GLN A 52 -26.44 33.98 27.46
C GLN A 52 -25.86 33.87 26.04
N ALA A 53 -25.71 34.99 25.31
CA ALA A 53 -25.11 34.97 23.97
C ALA A 53 -23.58 34.77 24.00
N ALA A 54 -22.89 35.13 25.09
CA ALA A 54 -21.44 34.99 25.23
C ALA A 54 -21.03 33.58 25.66
N GLU A 55 -21.78 32.93 26.56
CA GLU A 55 -21.49 31.54 26.99
C GLU A 55 -21.77 30.51 25.89
N ASP A 56 -22.90 30.62 25.19
CA ASP A 56 -23.29 29.69 24.11
C ASP A 56 -22.32 29.75 22.91
N ALA A 57 -21.74 30.93 22.65
CA ALA A 57 -20.73 31.12 21.62
C ALA A 57 -19.39 30.42 21.95
N LYS A 58 -19.00 30.38 23.22
CA LYS A 58 -17.78 29.71 23.66
C LYS A 58 -17.90 28.18 23.54
N ILE A 59 -19.01 27.62 24.02
CA ILE A 59 -19.25 26.16 23.96
C ILE A 59 -19.35 25.66 22.51
N LYS A 60 -19.94 26.45 21.59
CA LYS A 60 -19.96 26.10 20.16
C LYS A 60 -18.59 26.23 19.48
N ALA A 61 -17.74 27.16 19.91
CA ALA A 61 -16.36 27.26 19.40
C ALA A 61 -15.51 26.05 19.81
N GLU A 62 -15.67 25.55 21.05
CA GLU A 62 -14.98 24.35 21.54
C GLU A 62 -15.48 23.07 20.83
N GLN A 63 -16.79 22.95 20.59
CA GLN A 63 -17.37 21.83 19.82
C GLN A 63 -16.94 21.79 18.35
N ALA A 64 -16.66 22.95 17.74
CA ALA A 64 -16.12 23.04 16.37
C ALA A 64 -14.65 22.57 16.27
N LEU A 65 -13.88 22.66 17.36
CA LEU A 65 -12.47 22.25 17.40
C LEU A 65 -12.31 20.73 17.58
N GLN A 66 -13.11 20.09 18.46
CA GLN A 66 -13.04 18.63 18.68
C GLN A 66 -13.42 17.78 17.45
N ALA A 67 -14.23 18.34 16.54
CA ALA A 67 -14.53 17.74 15.24
C ALA A 67 -13.37 17.82 14.22
N THR A 68 -12.34 18.62 14.53
CA THR A 68 -11.17 18.87 13.67
C THR A 68 -9.98 17.99 14.07
N GLU A 69 -9.73 17.76 15.36
CA GLU A 69 -8.66 16.88 15.86
C GLU A 69 -8.75 15.47 15.26
N ASN A 70 -9.91 14.82 15.42
CA ASN A 70 -10.21 13.50 14.85
C ASN A 70 -10.07 13.40 13.31
N LYS A 71 -10.04 14.52 12.58
CA LYS A 71 -9.85 14.55 11.12
C LYS A 71 -8.41 14.84 10.72
N LEU A 72 -7.63 15.55 11.54
CA LEU A 72 -6.21 15.77 11.31
C LEU A 72 -5.39 14.52 11.61
N ASP A 73 -5.63 13.86 12.76
CA ASP A 73 -4.92 12.63 13.14
C ASP A 73 -5.18 11.49 12.14
N GLN A 74 -6.43 11.35 11.68
CA GLN A 74 -6.79 10.39 10.62
C GLN A 74 -6.22 10.78 9.25
N GLY A 75 -5.97 12.07 8.99
CA GLY A 75 -5.34 12.55 7.76
C GLY A 75 -3.86 12.20 7.74
N ALA A 76 -3.14 12.52 8.82
CA ALA A 76 -1.72 12.22 8.97
C ALA A 76 -1.45 10.70 8.99
N ALA A 77 -2.21 9.93 9.78
CA ALA A 77 -2.02 8.48 9.90
C ALA A 77 -2.28 7.74 8.57
N LYS A 78 -3.27 8.18 7.77
CA LYS A 78 -3.54 7.60 6.43
C LYS A 78 -2.51 8.02 5.38
N ALA A 79 -1.98 9.23 5.47
CA ALA A 79 -0.89 9.67 4.59
C ALA A 79 0.40 8.87 4.89
N GLU A 80 0.70 8.65 6.17
CA GLU A 80 1.86 7.87 6.61
C GLU A 80 1.72 6.37 6.26
N SER A 81 0.53 5.77 6.44
CA SER A 81 0.30 4.37 6.05
C SER A 81 0.43 4.21 4.53
N ALA A 82 -0.19 5.08 3.73
CA ALA A 82 -0.08 5.02 2.27
C ALA A 82 1.37 5.21 1.77
N ALA A 83 2.16 6.07 2.43
CA ALA A 83 3.58 6.23 2.12
C ALA A 83 4.42 4.99 2.50
N LYS A 84 4.10 4.34 3.63
CA LYS A 84 4.73 3.08 4.06
C LYS A 84 4.39 1.92 3.12
N ASP A 85 3.11 1.73 2.78
CA ASP A 85 2.64 0.69 1.87
C ASP A 85 3.28 0.82 0.48
N ALA A 86 3.38 2.05 -0.04
CA ALA A 86 4.07 2.34 -1.29
C ALA A 86 5.59 2.08 -1.20
N GLY A 87 6.24 2.52 -0.11
CA GLY A 87 7.66 2.30 0.13
C GLY A 87 8.03 0.81 0.26
N GLU A 88 7.20 0.03 0.95
CA GLU A 88 7.38 -1.41 1.10
C GLU A 88 7.15 -2.14 -0.23
N SER A 89 6.14 -1.74 -1.00
CA SER A 89 5.90 -2.27 -2.36
C SER A 89 7.09 -2.03 -3.30
N ILE A 90 7.67 -0.82 -3.27
CA ILE A 90 8.86 -0.48 -4.07
C ILE A 90 10.08 -1.30 -3.60
N LYS A 91 10.29 -1.43 -2.29
CA LYS A 91 11.39 -2.23 -1.72
C LYS A 91 11.27 -3.71 -2.11
N ASN A 92 10.06 -4.27 -2.04
CA ASN A 92 9.81 -5.66 -2.42
C ASN A 92 10.04 -5.88 -3.93
N ALA A 93 9.57 -4.96 -4.79
CA ALA A 93 9.84 -5.02 -6.22
C ALA A 93 11.34 -4.91 -6.56
N ALA A 94 12.07 -4.01 -5.88
CA ALA A 94 13.51 -3.86 -6.04
C ALA A 94 14.28 -5.11 -5.59
N ASN A 95 13.91 -5.70 -4.45
CA ASN A 95 14.48 -6.95 -3.97
C ASN A 95 14.20 -8.11 -4.94
N SER A 96 12.97 -8.25 -5.44
CA SER A 96 12.64 -9.27 -6.46
C SER A 96 13.45 -9.09 -7.74
N ALA A 97 13.65 -7.85 -8.20
CA ALA A 97 14.48 -7.58 -9.37
C ALA A 97 15.96 -7.92 -9.16
N ALA A 98 16.49 -7.68 -7.95
CA ALA A 98 17.84 -8.08 -7.56
C ALA A 98 17.98 -9.62 -7.54
N SER A 99 17.09 -10.34 -6.82
CA SER A 99 17.09 -11.81 -6.80
C SER A 99 17.06 -12.41 -8.20
N LEU A 100 16.22 -11.89 -9.11
CA LEU A 100 16.15 -12.38 -10.49
C LEU A 100 17.45 -12.16 -11.29
N ALA A 101 18.19 -11.07 -11.03
CA ALA A 101 19.48 -10.80 -11.67
C ALA A 101 20.60 -11.70 -11.11
N ASP A 102 20.57 -11.97 -9.80
CA ASP A 102 21.48 -12.91 -9.13
C ASP A 102 21.20 -14.36 -9.59
N ASP A 103 19.94 -14.79 -9.61
CA ASP A 103 19.51 -16.10 -10.09
C ASP A 103 19.88 -16.35 -11.56
N ALA A 104 19.72 -15.34 -12.42
CA ALA A 104 20.15 -15.41 -13.82
C ALA A 104 21.68 -15.56 -13.93
N SER A 105 22.42 -14.87 -13.08
CA SER A 105 23.89 -14.95 -13.01
C SER A 105 24.37 -16.31 -12.49
N ILE A 106 23.72 -16.86 -11.47
CA ILE A 106 23.95 -18.22 -10.95
C ILE A 106 23.66 -19.25 -12.04
N THR A 107 22.51 -19.16 -12.70
CA THR A 107 22.11 -20.04 -13.82
C THR A 107 23.15 -20.03 -14.95
N ALA A 108 23.61 -18.85 -15.36
CA ALA A 108 24.64 -18.72 -16.39
C ALA A 108 25.98 -19.33 -15.98
N ARG A 109 26.40 -19.18 -14.71
CA ARG A 109 27.61 -19.81 -14.17
C ARG A 109 27.49 -21.33 -14.15
N ILE A 110 26.38 -21.89 -13.64
CA ILE A 110 26.15 -23.34 -13.59
C ILE A 110 26.15 -23.93 -14.99
N SER A 111 25.40 -23.34 -15.93
CA SER A 111 25.37 -23.78 -17.33
C SER A 111 26.76 -23.72 -18.00
N ALA A 112 27.58 -22.72 -17.65
CA ALA A 112 28.96 -22.63 -18.14
C ALA A 112 29.89 -23.70 -17.54
N GLU A 113 29.74 -24.05 -16.26
CA GLU A 113 30.51 -25.15 -15.63
C GLU A 113 30.08 -26.52 -16.18
N LEU A 114 28.78 -26.76 -16.34
CA LEU A 114 28.26 -27.98 -16.98
C LEU A 114 28.74 -28.13 -18.43
N ALA A 115 28.79 -27.03 -19.19
CA ALA A 115 29.29 -27.02 -20.57
C ALA A 115 30.82 -27.21 -20.69
N LYS A 116 31.59 -27.06 -19.60
CA LYS A 116 33.03 -27.35 -19.56
C LYS A 116 33.33 -28.80 -19.20
N ASP A 117 32.41 -29.49 -18.53
CA ASP A 117 32.59 -30.90 -18.15
C ASP A 117 32.31 -31.81 -19.36
N PRO A 118 33.29 -32.60 -19.83
CA PRO A 118 33.16 -33.37 -21.07
C PRO A 118 32.09 -34.47 -21.01
N ASP A 119 31.73 -34.94 -19.81
CA ASP A 119 30.68 -35.96 -19.64
C ASP A 119 29.26 -35.36 -19.67
N LEU A 120 29.15 -34.03 -19.53
CA LEU A 120 27.88 -33.30 -19.43
C LEU A 120 27.65 -32.34 -20.61
N SER A 121 28.71 -31.81 -21.22
CA SER A 121 28.64 -30.81 -22.31
C SER A 121 27.94 -31.31 -23.57
N ALA A 122 27.87 -32.63 -23.78
CA ALA A 122 27.19 -33.25 -24.92
C ALA A 122 25.65 -33.33 -24.74
N ILE A 123 25.12 -32.92 -23.58
CA ILE A 123 23.77 -33.24 -23.13
C ILE A 123 23.01 -31.95 -22.81
N LYS A 124 21.75 -31.87 -23.23
CA LYS A 124 20.86 -30.78 -22.83
C LYS A 124 20.38 -31.01 -21.40
N ILE A 125 21.03 -30.31 -20.47
CA ILE A 125 20.57 -30.13 -19.10
C ILE A 125 19.93 -28.74 -19.02
N ASP A 126 18.67 -28.69 -18.62
CA ASP A 126 17.97 -27.44 -18.32
C ASP A 126 18.20 -27.08 -16.85
N VAL A 127 18.62 -25.83 -16.63
CA VAL A 127 18.97 -25.26 -15.33
C VAL A 127 18.01 -24.12 -15.02
N ASP A 128 17.16 -24.31 -14.01
CA ASP A 128 16.36 -23.23 -13.41
C ASP A 128 16.97 -22.84 -12.07
N THR A 129 17.10 -21.54 -11.80
CA THR A 129 17.43 -21.03 -10.46
C THR A 129 16.33 -20.09 -9.99
N LYS A 130 15.95 -20.19 -8.71
CA LYS A 130 15.03 -19.25 -8.07
C LYS A 130 15.38 -19.06 -6.60
N ASP A 131 15.63 -17.82 -6.20
CA ASP A 131 16.04 -17.41 -4.85
C ASP A 131 17.23 -18.27 -4.36
N GLY A 132 18.20 -18.51 -5.24
CA GLY A 132 19.38 -19.36 -5.04
C GLY A 132 19.12 -20.87 -5.02
N ALA A 133 17.86 -21.34 -5.09
CA ALA A 133 17.54 -22.75 -5.21
C ALA A 133 17.59 -23.19 -6.68
N VAL A 134 18.49 -24.12 -6.99
CA VAL A 134 18.72 -24.63 -8.34
C VAL A 134 17.95 -25.93 -8.57
N ARG A 135 17.35 -26.07 -9.75
CA ARG A 135 16.79 -27.31 -10.28
C ARG A 135 17.52 -27.69 -11.56
N LEU A 136 18.08 -28.90 -11.58
CA LEU A 136 18.69 -29.52 -12.75
C LEU A 136 17.72 -30.56 -13.32
N SER A 137 17.36 -30.44 -14.60
CA SER A 137 16.45 -31.37 -15.27
C SER A 137 16.94 -31.74 -16.67
N GLY A 138 16.53 -32.91 -17.17
CA GLY A 138 17.00 -33.47 -18.44
C GLY A 138 17.57 -34.90 -18.31
N PRO A 139 18.04 -35.48 -19.42
CA PRO A 139 18.71 -36.78 -19.40
C PRO A 139 20.11 -36.70 -18.77
N ALA A 140 20.57 -37.81 -18.20
CA ALA A 140 21.95 -38.03 -17.78
C ALA A 140 22.49 -39.34 -18.39
N PRO A 141 23.81 -39.44 -18.67
CA PRO A 141 24.41 -40.61 -19.31
C PRO A 141 24.74 -41.72 -18.29
N SER A 142 24.88 -41.37 -17.01
CA SER A 142 25.15 -42.29 -15.90
C SER A 142 24.78 -41.65 -14.57
N GLU A 143 24.63 -42.47 -13.52
CA GLU A 143 24.46 -41.99 -12.14
C GLU A 143 25.66 -41.14 -11.68
N ALA A 144 26.89 -41.49 -12.09
CA ALA A 144 28.08 -40.71 -11.78
C ALA A 144 28.02 -39.30 -12.38
N ALA A 145 27.60 -39.17 -13.65
CA ALA A 145 27.38 -37.88 -14.29
C ALA A 145 26.26 -37.08 -13.62
N LYS A 146 25.19 -37.74 -13.16
CA LYS A 146 24.14 -37.13 -12.35
C LYS A 146 24.66 -36.55 -11.03
N GLU A 147 25.50 -37.28 -10.28
CA GLU A 147 26.14 -36.77 -9.06
C GLU A 147 27.12 -35.63 -9.35
N ARG A 148 27.89 -35.72 -10.44
CA ARG A 148 28.81 -34.68 -10.91
C ARG A 148 28.08 -33.36 -11.20
N ALA A 149 26.96 -33.40 -11.92
CA ALA A 149 26.15 -32.23 -12.19
C ALA A 149 25.64 -31.55 -10.88
N SER A 150 25.20 -32.35 -9.89
CA SER A 150 24.83 -31.81 -8.58
C SER A 150 26.00 -31.17 -7.83
N THR A 151 27.20 -31.75 -7.96
CA THR A 151 28.42 -31.26 -7.31
C THR A 151 28.89 -29.94 -7.92
N LEU A 152 28.88 -29.83 -9.25
CA LEU A 152 29.21 -28.60 -9.98
C LEU A 152 28.20 -27.48 -9.67
N ALA A 153 26.90 -27.78 -9.63
CA ALA A 153 25.90 -26.80 -9.24
C ALA A 153 26.13 -26.29 -7.80
N LYS A 154 26.49 -27.18 -6.86
CA LYS A 154 26.79 -26.80 -5.45
C LYS A 154 28.09 -25.99 -5.29
N SER A 155 29.03 -26.03 -6.25
CA SER A 155 30.27 -25.24 -6.16
C SER A 155 30.11 -23.80 -6.65
N VAL A 156 28.97 -23.44 -7.23
CA VAL A 156 28.68 -22.05 -7.65
C VAL A 156 28.24 -21.22 -6.45
N GLU A 157 28.91 -20.09 -6.25
CA GLU A 157 28.57 -19.10 -5.22
C GLU A 157 27.14 -18.56 -5.40
N GLY A 158 26.39 -18.48 -4.29
CA GLY A 158 25.00 -18.06 -4.25
C GLY A 158 23.98 -19.20 -4.24
N VAL A 159 24.40 -20.45 -4.52
CA VAL A 159 23.51 -21.62 -4.49
C VAL A 159 23.17 -22.03 -3.06
N THR A 160 21.88 -22.04 -2.73
CA THR A 160 21.36 -22.40 -1.40
C THR A 160 20.91 -23.86 -1.32
N SER A 161 20.44 -24.42 -2.43
CA SER A 161 19.97 -25.81 -2.55
C SER A 161 20.05 -26.28 -4.00
N VAL A 162 20.19 -27.59 -4.21
CA VAL A 162 20.21 -28.20 -5.55
C VAL A 162 19.26 -29.40 -5.58
N GLN A 163 18.19 -29.28 -6.35
CA GLN A 163 17.30 -30.38 -6.72
C GLN A 163 17.78 -31.00 -8.04
N ASN A 164 18.07 -32.30 -8.00
CA ASN A 164 18.62 -33.05 -9.13
C ASN A 164 17.55 -34.01 -9.68
N GLU A 165 16.82 -33.53 -10.69
CA GLU A 165 15.76 -34.26 -11.38
C GLU A 165 16.28 -34.92 -12.68
N LEU A 166 17.60 -35.05 -12.84
CA LEU A 166 18.19 -35.71 -13.99
C LEU A 166 17.79 -37.19 -14.06
N VAL A 167 17.40 -37.64 -15.25
CA VAL A 167 16.96 -39.02 -15.51
C VAL A 167 18.06 -39.76 -16.23
N VAL A 168 18.64 -40.79 -15.61
CA VAL A 168 19.63 -41.64 -16.27
C VAL A 168 18.93 -42.52 -17.30
N GLY A 169 19.34 -42.38 -18.56
CA GLY A 169 18.84 -43.20 -19.66
C GLY A 169 19.28 -44.65 -19.46
N LYS A 170 18.32 -45.57 -19.37
CA LYS A 170 18.61 -47.00 -19.20
C LYS A 170 19.28 -47.54 -20.46
N SER A 171 20.57 -47.85 -20.35
CA SER A 171 21.39 -48.55 -21.35
C SER A 171 21.22 -50.06 -21.19
#